data_AF-A0A4R2CHZ2-F1
#
_entry.id   AF-A0A4R2CHZ2-F1
#
_cell.length_a   1.000
_cell.length_b   1.000
_cell.length_c   1.000
_cell.angle_alpha   90.00
_cell.angle_beta   90.00
_cell.angle_gamma   90.00
#
_symmetry.space_group_name_H-M   'P 1'
#
loop_
_entity.id
_entity.type
_entity.pdbx_description
1 polymer ?
#
loop_
_entity_poly.entity_id
_entity_poly.type
_entity_poly.pdbx_seq_one_letter_code
_entity_poly.pdbx_strand_id
1 'polypeptide(L)'
;MLENDVLRVKLDASAGGVRITSIYNKEAGQDYLTSRQPLFSYEFDGTTSITAENGWELLAPRVSDLWMHTVQGRVKVGRELRIPLRRTAPQSITVTAVFDLYDGRSGWRFHTLIRNDSPTKTSITNSTVLALGLPDRPHRLHYPPNMRWKSTIGSLSPVPEGKAELPKKVITVYAEGHGWSLSPEMNWKTQRGKGNYAGEYMLPPFAALNAWHEIDHVRVTTNPQSLQLVLFPGEEFEYLSVNLSVFTGDVIDAKMAEEEHFRRRFRYNNVSTLFNTNDWDYRGGPGSTLPDNYYYDVIIPKAKRARFDLVMLDDL
;
A
#
# COMPACT_ATOMS: atom_id res chain seq x y z
N MET A 1 -19.44 -2.18 10.32
CA MET A 1 -19.61 -2.37 8.86
C MET A 1 -19.23 -1.09 8.17
N LEU A 2 -18.48 -1.16 7.07
CA LEU A 2 -18.18 -0.03 6.19
C LEU A 2 -18.62 -0.41 4.77
N GLU A 3 -19.20 0.54 4.03
CA GLU A 3 -19.54 0.34 2.62
C GLU A 3 -19.51 1.65 1.82
N ASN A 4 -19.25 1.50 0.52
CA ASN A 4 -19.35 2.52 -0.53
C ASN A 4 -20.09 1.92 -1.75
N ASP A 5 -19.92 2.50 -2.94
CA ASP A 5 -20.68 2.08 -4.13
C ASP A 5 -20.33 0.66 -4.59
N VAL A 6 -19.08 0.24 -4.43
CA VAL A 6 -18.55 -1.02 -5.01
C VAL A 6 -18.15 -2.06 -3.96
N LEU A 7 -17.80 -1.64 -2.75
CA LEU A 7 -17.24 -2.50 -1.71
C LEU A 7 -18.05 -2.39 -0.42
N ARG A 8 -18.29 -3.55 0.21
CA ARG A 8 -18.76 -3.65 1.61
C ARG A 8 -17.81 -4.53 2.40
N VAL A 9 -17.33 -4.00 3.54
CA VAL A 9 -16.46 -4.71 4.47
C VAL A 9 -17.18 -4.92 5.80
N LYS A 10 -17.22 -6.17 6.26
CA LYS A 10 -17.70 -6.51 7.62
C LYS A 10 -16.53 -6.95 8.48
N LEU A 11 -16.60 -6.56 9.73
CA LEU A 11 -15.57 -6.77 10.75
C LEU A 11 -16.25 -7.36 11.97
N ASP A 12 -15.53 -8.25 12.63
CA ASP A 12 -15.88 -8.74 13.95
C ASP A 12 -14.72 -8.41 14.89
N ALA A 13 -15.02 -7.65 15.94
CA ALA A 13 -14.12 -7.32 17.03
C ALA A 13 -14.72 -7.90 18.30
N SER A 14 -14.55 -9.20 18.49
CA SER A 14 -15.07 -9.96 19.63
C SER A 14 -14.03 -10.97 20.09
N ALA A 15 -14.24 -11.56 21.28
CA ALA A 15 -13.36 -12.60 21.85
C ALA A 15 -11.88 -12.17 21.96
N GLY A 16 -11.63 -10.89 22.19
CA GLY A 16 -10.29 -10.34 22.35
C GLY A 16 -9.43 -10.41 21.09
N GLY A 17 -10.00 -10.15 19.92
CA GLY A 17 -9.28 -9.98 18.66
C GLY A 17 -10.07 -9.15 17.65
N VAL A 18 -9.49 -8.93 16.47
CA VAL A 18 -10.15 -8.27 15.33
C VAL A 18 -9.98 -9.11 14.06
N ARG A 19 -11.05 -9.23 13.28
CA ARG A 19 -11.05 -9.96 12.01
C ARG A 19 -12.02 -9.35 11.01
N ILE A 20 -11.69 -9.50 9.74
CA ILE A 20 -12.63 -9.26 8.65
C ILE A 20 -13.47 -10.52 8.49
N THR A 21 -14.77 -10.34 8.26
CA THR A 21 -15.72 -11.44 8.07
C THR A 21 -16.37 -11.43 6.70
N SER A 22 -16.22 -10.34 5.93
CA SER A 22 -16.76 -10.21 4.58
C SER A 22 -16.00 -9.12 3.82
N ILE A 23 -15.64 -9.44 2.57
CA ILE A 23 -15.15 -8.49 1.56
C ILE A 23 -16.05 -8.67 0.35
N TYR A 24 -17.15 -7.92 0.34
CA TYR A 24 -18.20 -8.08 -0.66
C TYR A 24 -18.03 -7.08 -1.80
N ASN A 25 -17.73 -7.60 -2.99
CA ASN A 25 -17.77 -6.86 -4.24
C ASN A 25 -19.24 -6.75 -4.68
N LYS A 26 -19.81 -5.56 -4.51
CA LYS A 26 -21.22 -5.27 -4.79
C LYS A 26 -21.55 -5.38 -6.28
N GLU A 27 -20.58 -5.12 -7.15
CA GLU A 27 -20.78 -5.14 -8.60
C GLU A 27 -20.77 -6.56 -9.16
N ALA A 28 -19.88 -7.41 -8.63
CA ALA A 28 -19.85 -8.83 -9.00
C ALA A 28 -20.88 -9.68 -8.22
N GLY A 29 -21.45 -9.13 -7.15
CA GLY A 29 -22.32 -9.87 -6.24
C GLY A 29 -21.59 -10.97 -5.44
N GLN A 30 -20.27 -10.84 -5.25
CA GLN A 30 -19.41 -11.87 -4.68
C GLN A 30 -18.84 -11.45 -3.33
N ASP A 31 -18.84 -12.36 -2.36
CA ASP A 31 -18.00 -12.25 -1.15
C ASP A 31 -16.69 -12.99 -1.38
N TYR A 32 -15.58 -12.30 -1.20
CA TYR A 32 -14.25 -12.86 -1.44
C TYR A 32 -13.61 -13.47 -0.20
N LEU A 33 -14.20 -13.35 0.99
CA LEU A 33 -13.60 -13.98 2.17
C LEU A 33 -14.12 -15.41 2.36
N THR A 34 -13.27 -16.41 2.14
CA THR A 34 -13.63 -17.84 2.26
C THR A 34 -13.01 -18.54 3.47
N SER A 35 -11.91 -18.01 4.01
CA SER A 35 -11.28 -18.55 5.22
C SER A 35 -10.92 -17.45 6.21
N ARG A 36 -10.82 -17.83 7.48
CA ARG A 36 -10.45 -16.93 8.57
C ARG A 36 -8.92 -16.86 8.64
N GLN A 37 -8.39 -15.64 8.67
CA GLN A 37 -6.97 -15.38 8.89
C GLN A 37 -6.79 -14.34 9.99
N PRO A 38 -5.74 -14.44 10.84
CA PRO A 38 -5.35 -13.33 11.69
C PRO A 38 -5.08 -12.10 10.84
N LEU A 39 -5.76 -10.98 11.13
CA LEU A 39 -5.69 -9.78 10.29
C LEU A 39 -4.26 -9.26 10.11
N PHE A 40 -3.48 -9.27 11.19
CA PHE A 40 -2.07 -8.88 11.24
C PHE A 40 -1.31 -9.74 12.24
N SER A 41 0.03 -9.73 12.14
CA SER A 41 0.92 -10.27 13.15
C SER A 41 2.22 -9.46 13.24
N TYR A 42 2.83 -9.42 14.42
CA TYR A 42 4.09 -8.76 14.67
C TYR A 42 5.01 -9.66 15.49
N GLU A 43 6.25 -9.74 15.05
CA GLU A 43 7.35 -10.33 15.79
C GLU A 43 8.14 -9.22 16.48
N PHE A 44 8.17 -9.27 17.80
CA PHE A 44 8.89 -8.35 18.67
C PHE A 44 10.21 -8.91 19.09
N ASP A 45 11.24 -8.09 18.96
CA ASP A 45 12.59 -8.33 19.47
C ASP A 45 13.14 -9.71 19.03
N GLY A 46 12.74 -10.17 17.84
CA GLY A 46 13.17 -11.44 17.25
C GLY A 46 12.63 -12.72 17.91
N THR A 47 11.76 -12.61 18.92
CA THR A 47 11.44 -13.74 19.81
C THR A 47 9.95 -13.90 20.09
N THR A 48 9.23 -12.78 20.22
CA THR A 48 7.86 -12.79 20.72
C THR A 48 6.90 -12.44 19.60
N SER A 49 6.01 -13.36 19.23
CA SER A 49 4.99 -13.10 18.21
C SER A 49 3.64 -12.79 18.83
N ILE A 50 2.98 -11.74 18.34
CA ILE A 50 1.56 -11.49 18.59
C ILE A 50 0.81 -11.50 17.27
N THR A 51 -0.46 -11.91 17.31
CA THR A 51 -1.36 -11.86 16.16
C THR A 51 -2.58 -11.00 16.52
N ALA A 52 -3.39 -10.64 15.54
CA ALA A 52 -4.67 -9.96 15.73
C ALA A 52 -5.72 -10.80 16.49
N GLU A 53 -5.36 -12.01 16.95
CA GLU A 53 -6.24 -12.94 17.64
C GLU A 53 -5.85 -13.13 19.11
N ASN A 54 -6.89 -13.26 19.95
CA ASN A 54 -6.83 -13.56 21.38
C ASN A 54 -6.04 -12.52 22.21
N GLY A 55 -6.23 -12.47 23.53
CA GLY A 55 -5.40 -11.65 24.42
C GLY A 55 -5.44 -10.14 24.19
N TRP A 56 -6.39 -9.63 23.40
CA TRP A 56 -6.64 -8.20 23.26
C TRP A 56 -7.81 -7.75 24.13
N GLU A 57 -7.63 -6.62 24.81
CA GLU A 57 -8.71 -5.79 25.34
C GLU A 57 -9.19 -4.87 24.22
N LEU A 58 -10.46 -5.01 23.83
CA LEU A 58 -11.07 -4.12 22.86
C LEU A 58 -11.45 -2.81 23.53
N LEU A 59 -10.82 -1.71 23.11
CA LEU A 59 -11.20 -0.37 23.50
C LEU A 59 -12.31 0.15 22.55
N ALA A 60 -12.93 1.30 22.90
CA ALA A 60 -14.08 1.83 22.17
C ALA A 60 -13.77 2.08 20.68
N PRO A 61 -14.41 1.34 19.74
CA PRO A 61 -14.27 1.62 18.31
C PRO A 61 -14.88 2.96 17.96
N ARG A 62 -14.31 3.65 16.97
CA ARG A 62 -14.82 4.94 16.49
C ARG A 62 -14.94 4.95 14.98
N VAL A 63 -16.06 5.45 14.49
CA VAL A 63 -16.23 5.84 13.09
C VAL A 63 -16.15 7.36 12.99
N SER A 64 -15.42 7.86 11.99
CA SER A 64 -15.35 9.29 11.71
C SER A 64 -15.30 9.56 10.21
N ASP A 65 -15.60 10.80 9.81
CA ASP A 65 -15.49 11.22 8.41
C ASP A 65 -14.02 11.38 8.01
N LEU A 66 -13.66 10.92 6.82
CA LEU A 66 -12.39 11.22 6.17
C LEU A 66 -12.49 12.53 5.41
N TRP A 67 -11.47 13.36 5.57
CA TRP A 67 -11.44 14.70 5.04
C TRP A 67 -10.17 14.94 4.21
N MET A 68 -10.34 15.50 3.02
CA MET A 68 -9.26 16.02 2.20
C MET A 68 -9.19 17.54 2.34
N HIS A 69 -8.00 18.05 2.62
CA HIS A 69 -7.72 19.48 2.64
C HIS A 69 -7.35 19.96 1.25
N THR A 70 -8.18 20.83 0.67
CA THR A 70 -7.99 21.42 -0.65
C THR A 70 -7.78 22.92 -0.54
N VAL A 71 -7.41 23.58 -1.65
CA VAL A 71 -7.35 25.05 -1.72
C VAL A 71 -8.72 25.70 -1.50
N GLN A 72 -9.82 24.97 -1.74
CA GLN A 72 -11.20 25.42 -1.55
C GLN A 72 -11.74 25.08 -0.13
N GLY A 73 -10.90 24.55 0.75
CA GLY A 73 -11.27 24.12 2.09
C GLY A 73 -11.35 22.60 2.22
N ARG A 74 -12.08 22.13 3.23
CA ARG A 74 -12.12 20.73 3.63
C ARG A 74 -13.28 19.99 2.95
N VAL A 75 -12.97 18.95 2.19
CA VAL A 75 -13.96 18.14 1.46
C VAL A 75 -14.02 16.76 2.10
N LYS A 76 -15.23 16.25 2.37
CA LYS A 76 -15.41 14.88 2.85
C LYS A 76 -15.14 13.92 1.69
N VAL A 77 -14.35 12.87 1.94
CA VAL A 77 -13.93 11.90 0.91
C VAL A 77 -14.16 10.45 1.30
N GLY A 78 -14.73 10.19 2.49
CA GLY A 78 -14.98 8.83 2.96
C GLY A 78 -15.29 8.75 4.44
N ARG A 79 -15.11 7.54 4.99
CA ARG A 79 -15.21 7.23 6.43
C ARG A 79 -14.02 6.40 6.89
N GLU A 80 -13.57 6.68 8.10
CA GLU A 80 -12.56 5.93 8.83
C GLU A 80 -13.22 5.14 9.94
N LEU A 81 -12.86 3.86 10.10
CA LEU A 81 -13.14 3.07 11.29
C LEU A 81 -11.82 2.76 12.00
N ARG A 82 -11.73 3.17 13.27
CA ARG A 82 -10.62 2.85 14.18
C ARG A 82 -11.07 1.85 15.21
N ILE A 83 -10.31 0.77 15.37
CA ILE A 83 -10.54 -0.29 16.36
C ILE A 83 -9.29 -0.40 17.24
N PRO A 84 -9.24 0.33 18.37
CA PRO A 84 -8.12 0.27 19.29
C PRO A 84 -8.15 -1.05 20.10
N LEU A 85 -7.02 -1.76 20.08
CA LEU A 85 -6.81 -3.04 20.75
C LEU A 85 -5.62 -2.89 21.69
N ARG A 86 -5.80 -3.16 22.98
CA ARG A 86 -4.72 -3.13 23.96
C ARG A 86 -4.33 -4.54 24.38
N ARG A 87 -3.04 -4.78 24.58
CA ARG A 87 -2.52 -6.02 25.13
C ARG A 87 -1.45 -5.69 26.19
N THR A 88 -1.41 -6.46 27.26
CA THR A 88 -0.43 -6.29 28.36
C THR A 88 0.61 -7.40 28.40
N ALA A 89 0.31 -8.57 27.84
CA ALA A 89 1.23 -9.71 27.75
C ALA A 89 1.08 -10.44 26.40
N PRO A 90 2.16 -10.98 25.80
CA PRO A 90 3.55 -10.94 26.29
C PRO A 90 4.22 -9.57 26.16
N GLN A 91 3.65 -8.66 25.36
CA GLN A 91 4.13 -7.30 25.15
C GLN A 91 3.03 -6.30 25.54
N SER A 92 3.40 -5.24 26.28
CA SER A 92 2.50 -4.11 26.58
C SER A 92 2.44 -3.18 25.38
N ILE A 93 1.32 -3.19 24.65
CA ILE A 93 1.17 -2.48 23.39
C ILE A 93 -0.30 -2.14 23.10
N THR A 94 -0.52 -1.01 22.42
CA THR A 94 -1.80 -0.68 21.80
C THR A 94 -1.65 -0.73 20.29
N VAL A 95 -2.49 -1.51 19.62
CA VAL A 95 -2.61 -1.55 18.16
C VAL A 95 -3.98 -1.03 17.78
N THR A 96 -4.04 0.06 17.03
CA THR A 96 -5.29 0.54 16.44
C THR A 96 -5.38 0.06 15.01
N ALA A 97 -6.31 -0.85 14.71
CA ALA A 97 -6.61 -1.24 13.34
C ALA A 97 -7.47 -0.16 12.69
N VAL A 98 -7.02 0.39 11.56
CA VAL A 98 -7.65 1.51 10.87
C VAL A 98 -8.07 1.11 9.47
N PHE A 99 -9.34 1.36 9.16
CA PHE A 99 -9.99 1.05 7.90
C PHE A 99 -10.52 2.35 7.30
N ASP A 100 -9.86 2.83 6.25
CA ASP A 100 -10.27 3.99 5.49
C ASP A 100 -11.07 3.51 4.27
N LEU A 101 -12.35 3.85 4.18
CA LEU A 101 -13.19 3.58 3.01
C LEU A 101 -13.61 4.88 2.35
N TYR A 102 -13.19 5.07 1.11
CA TYR A 102 -13.44 6.29 0.34
C TYR A 102 -14.81 6.24 -0.35
N ASP A 103 -15.44 7.40 -0.50
CA ASP A 103 -16.74 7.53 -1.15
C ASP A 103 -16.65 7.24 -2.66
N GLY A 104 -17.77 6.80 -3.25
CA GLY A 104 -17.85 6.47 -4.67
C GLY A 104 -17.33 5.06 -5.01
N ARG A 105 -16.88 4.91 -6.26
CA ARG A 105 -16.20 3.71 -6.76
C ARG A 105 -14.75 3.72 -6.27
N SER A 106 -14.49 3.20 -5.07
CA SER A 106 -13.16 3.21 -4.50
C SER A 106 -12.91 1.98 -3.66
N GLY A 107 -11.63 1.68 -3.46
CA GLY A 107 -11.19 0.65 -2.54
C GLY A 107 -11.22 1.10 -1.09
N TRP A 108 -10.59 0.29 -0.26
CA TRP A 108 -10.27 0.64 1.12
C TRP A 108 -8.75 0.66 1.31
N ARG A 109 -8.33 1.36 2.35
CA ARG A 109 -6.95 1.34 2.84
C ARG A 109 -6.97 0.82 4.28
N PHE A 110 -6.16 -0.19 4.51
CA PHE A 110 -5.91 -0.76 5.82
C PHE A 110 -4.54 -0.31 6.32
N HIS A 111 -4.45 0.03 7.60
CA HIS A 111 -3.18 0.18 8.29
C HIS A 111 -3.39 0.00 9.80
N THR A 112 -2.28 -0.05 10.52
CA THR A 112 -2.27 -0.11 11.98
C THR A 112 -1.47 1.03 12.56
N LEU A 113 -1.99 1.65 13.61
CA LEU A 113 -1.19 2.50 14.50
C LEU A 113 -0.69 1.65 15.64
N ILE A 114 0.62 1.64 15.86
CA ILE A 114 1.25 0.79 16.86
C ILE A 114 1.90 1.69 17.90
N ARG A 115 1.43 1.61 19.14
CA ARG A 115 1.95 2.37 20.27
C ARG A 115 2.59 1.47 21.30
N ASN A 116 3.85 1.73 21.62
CA ASN A 116 4.56 1.00 22.66
C ASN A 116 4.13 1.49 24.06
N ASP A 117 3.38 0.64 24.77
CA ASP A 117 2.93 0.90 26.14
C ASP A 117 3.88 0.30 27.21
N SER A 118 5.01 -0.26 26.79
CA SER A 118 6.06 -0.76 27.68
C SER A 118 6.93 0.40 28.21
N PRO A 119 7.49 0.31 29.43
CA PRO A 119 8.50 1.26 29.90
C PRO A 119 9.84 1.16 29.17
N THR A 120 10.04 0.13 28.33
CA THR A 120 11.26 -0.09 27.56
C THR A 120 11.00 0.03 26.05
N LYS A 121 12.04 0.38 25.29
CA LYS A 121 11.95 0.30 23.82
C LYS A 121 11.69 -1.14 23.38
N THR A 122 11.00 -1.30 22.26
CA THR A 122 10.80 -2.60 21.60
C THR A 122 11.07 -2.44 20.10
N SER A 123 11.38 -3.54 19.43
CA SER A 123 11.58 -3.59 17.99
C SER A 123 10.61 -4.56 17.33
N ILE A 124 10.05 -4.17 16.18
CA ILE A 124 9.30 -5.07 15.31
C ILE A 124 10.26 -5.51 14.21
N THR A 125 10.64 -6.79 14.23
CA THR A 125 11.63 -7.40 13.34
C THR A 125 10.98 -8.00 12.09
N ASN A 126 9.74 -8.47 12.20
CA ASN A 126 8.97 -9.03 11.11
C ASN A 126 7.47 -8.87 11.36
N SER A 127 6.68 -8.78 10.29
CA SER A 127 5.25 -8.55 10.38
C SER A 127 4.48 -9.20 9.24
N THR A 128 3.29 -9.73 9.56
CA THR A 128 2.20 -9.82 8.59
C THR A 128 1.40 -8.53 8.69
N VAL A 129 1.51 -7.67 7.68
CA VAL A 129 0.81 -6.39 7.63
C VAL A 129 -0.67 -6.60 7.41
N LEU A 130 -1.03 -7.52 6.53
CA LEU A 130 -2.41 -7.88 6.23
C LEU A 130 -2.47 -9.34 5.74
N ALA A 131 -3.37 -10.15 6.29
CA ALA A 131 -3.71 -11.46 5.72
C ALA A 131 -5.22 -11.58 5.50
N LEU A 132 -5.58 -12.13 4.34
CA LEU A 132 -6.95 -12.28 3.86
C LEU A 132 -7.14 -13.68 3.30
N GLY A 133 -8.17 -14.39 3.77
CA GLY A 133 -8.58 -15.69 3.22
C GLY A 133 -9.31 -15.56 1.88
N LEU A 134 -8.65 -14.97 0.89
CA LEU A 134 -9.16 -14.85 -0.48
C LEU A 134 -9.01 -16.19 -1.21
N PRO A 135 -10.00 -16.65 -2.00
CA PRO A 135 -10.01 -18.00 -2.52
C PRO A 135 -9.13 -18.17 -3.76
N ASP A 136 -8.44 -19.31 -3.84
CA ASP A 136 -7.70 -19.78 -5.01
C ASP A 136 -8.66 -20.48 -5.99
N ARG A 137 -9.46 -19.68 -6.71
CA ARG A 137 -10.33 -20.13 -7.81
C ARG A 137 -9.60 -19.91 -9.13
N PRO A 138 -10.04 -20.50 -10.27
CA PRO A 138 -9.44 -20.24 -11.57
C PRO A 138 -9.23 -18.73 -11.82
N HIS A 139 -7.99 -18.33 -12.02
CA HIS A 139 -7.61 -16.92 -12.02
C HIS A 139 -6.38 -16.65 -12.90
N ARG A 140 -6.09 -15.36 -13.07
CA ARG A 140 -4.80 -14.85 -13.53
C ARG A 140 -4.33 -13.75 -12.59
N LEU A 141 -3.11 -13.91 -12.07
CA LEU A 141 -2.43 -12.89 -11.27
C LEU A 141 -1.60 -12.01 -12.19
N HIS A 142 -1.71 -10.70 -12.03
CA HIS A 142 -0.86 -9.70 -12.68
C HIS A 142 -0.09 -8.92 -11.61
N TYR A 143 1.23 -8.84 -11.75
CA TYR A 143 2.08 -8.27 -10.71
C TYR A 143 3.35 -7.63 -11.29
N PRO A 144 3.86 -6.55 -10.69
CA PRO A 144 5.14 -5.96 -11.04
C PRO A 144 6.22 -6.35 -10.00
N PRO A 145 7.13 -7.30 -10.30
CA PRO A 145 8.28 -7.56 -9.43
C PRO A 145 9.32 -6.42 -9.46
N ASN A 146 9.34 -5.66 -10.57
CA ASN A 146 10.09 -4.42 -10.72
C ASN A 146 9.38 -3.45 -11.69
N MET A 147 10.01 -3.06 -12.82
CA MET A 147 9.42 -2.13 -13.81
C MET A 147 8.57 -2.82 -14.88
N ARG A 148 8.59 -4.16 -14.97
CA ARG A 148 7.81 -4.93 -15.94
C ARG A 148 6.67 -5.66 -15.26
N TRP A 149 5.49 -5.61 -15.86
CA TRP A 149 4.35 -6.43 -15.44
C TRP A 149 4.54 -7.87 -15.91
N LYS A 150 4.35 -8.81 -15.00
CA LYS A 150 4.27 -10.25 -15.27
C LYS A 150 2.84 -10.74 -15.01
N SER A 151 2.55 -11.95 -15.49
CA SER A 151 1.33 -12.66 -15.12
C SER A 151 1.53 -14.15 -14.98
N THR A 152 0.76 -14.79 -14.10
CA THR A 152 0.75 -16.25 -13.90
C THR A 152 -0.69 -16.72 -13.64
N ILE A 153 -0.96 -18.01 -13.88
CA ILE A 153 -2.21 -18.69 -13.49
C ILE A 153 -2.03 -19.55 -12.23
N GLY A 154 -0.82 -19.60 -11.68
CA GLY A 154 -0.51 -20.26 -10.41
C GLY A 154 -0.33 -19.26 -9.27
N SER A 155 0.37 -19.66 -8.23
CA SER A 155 0.62 -18.86 -7.03
C SER A 155 1.70 -17.77 -7.20
N LEU A 156 1.73 -16.79 -6.30
CA LEU A 156 2.83 -15.83 -6.13
C LEU A 156 3.63 -16.11 -4.86
N SER A 157 4.92 -16.38 -5.03
CA SER A 157 5.84 -16.58 -3.92
C SER A 157 6.33 -15.25 -3.33
N PRO A 158 6.50 -15.14 -2.01
CA PRO A 158 7.17 -14.02 -1.37
C PRO A 158 8.70 -14.16 -1.42
N VAL A 159 9.24 -15.09 -2.22
CA VAL A 159 10.67 -15.31 -2.43
C VAL A 159 11.10 -14.65 -3.76
N PRO A 160 12.29 -14.02 -3.83
CA PRO A 160 12.70 -13.30 -5.04
C PRO A 160 12.85 -14.22 -6.26
N GLU A 161 12.30 -13.81 -7.40
CA GLU A 161 12.50 -14.47 -8.71
C GLU A 161 13.85 -14.09 -9.37
N GLY A 162 14.69 -13.29 -8.68
CA GLY A 162 15.92 -12.70 -9.19
C GLY A 162 16.56 -11.77 -8.16
N LYS A 163 17.28 -10.71 -8.59
CA LYS A 163 17.94 -9.72 -7.71
C LYS A 163 16.92 -8.88 -6.90
N ALA A 164 16.43 -9.46 -5.80
CA ALA A 164 15.41 -8.89 -4.91
C ALA A 164 14.09 -8.51 -5.62
N GLU A 165 13.75 -9.24 -6.69
CA GLU A 165 12.52 -9.05 -7.46
C GLU A 165 11.36 -9.80 -6.80
N LEU A 166 10.56 -9.07 -6.04
CA LEU A 166 9.42 -9.59 -5.28
C LEU A 166 8.11 -8.96 -5.75
N PRO A 167 6.99 -9.70 -5.75
CA PRO A 167 5.68 -9.13 -6.03
C PRO A 167 5.34 -7.97 -5.07
N LYS A 168 5.38 -6.74 -5.60
CA LYS A 168 5.12 -5.51 -4.82
C LYS A 168 3.65 -5.16 -4.70
N LYS A 169 2.86 -5.67 -5.66
CA LYS A 169 1.43 -5.45 -5.87
C LYS A 169 0.89 -6.64 -6.65
N VAL A 170 -0.39 -6.95 -6.46
CA VAL A 170 -1.08 -7.97 -7.27
C VAL A 170 -2.45 -7.48 -7.71
N ILE A 171 -2.83 -7.84 -8.93
CA ILE A 171 -4.20 -7.80 -9.43
C ILE A 171 -4.58 -9.25 -9.71
N THR A 172 -5.67 -9.70 -9.11
CA THR A 172 -6.26 -11.01 -9.37
C THR A 172 -7.47 -10.82 -10.24
N VAL A 173 -7.47 -11.43 -11.43
CA VAL A 173 -8.63 -11.52 -12.32
C VAL A 173 -9.14 -12.95 -12.26
N TYR A 174 -10.31 -13.17 -11.67
CA TYR A 174 -10.97 -14.47 -11.69
C TYR A 174 -11.56 -14.76 -13.07
N ALA A 175 -11.69 -16.04 -13.43
CA ALA A 175 -12.20 -16.47 -14.73
C ALA A 175 -13.63 -15.98 -15.02
N GLU A 176 -14.39 -15.69 -13.96
CA GLU A 176 -15.76 -15.16 -13.98
C GLU A 176 -15.84 -13.66 -14.33
N GLY A 177 -14.71 -12.99 -14.61
CA GLY A 177 -14.71 -11.59 -15.07
C GLY A 177 -14.92 -10.59 -13.93
N HIS A 178 -14.26 -10.83 -12.80
CA HIS A 178 -14.21 -9.90 -11.68
C HIS A 178 -12.94 -10.17 -10.86
N GLY A 179 -12.63 -9.29 -9.91
CA GLY A 179 -11.43 -9.49 -9.13
C GLY A 179 -11.21 -8.47 -8.03
N TRP A 180 -9.95 -8.44 -7.60
CA TRP A 180 -9.44 -7.53 -6.59
C TRP A 180 -8.00 -7.14 -6.91
N SER A 181 -7.57 -5.97 -6.45
CA SER A 181 -6.17 -5.59 -6.40
C SER A 181 -5.74 -5.40 -4.95
N LEU A 182 -4.48 -5.73 -4.65
CA LEU A 182 -3.86 -5.54 -3.34
C LEU A 182 -2.50 -4.87 -3.52
N SER A 183 -2.33 -3.69 -2.91
CA SER A 183 -1.16 -2.83 -3.10
C SER A 183 -0.70 -2.18 -1.79
N PRO A 184 0.38 -2.70 -1.17
CA PRO A 184 1.10 -2.00 -0.11
C PRO A 184 1.58 -0.62 -0.56
N GLU A 185 1.45 0.39 0.31
CA GLU A 185 1.87 1.77 0.04
C GLU A 185 3.37 1.97 0.25
N MET A 186 3.97 2.92 -0.47
CA MET A 186 5.40 3.25 -0.34
C MET A 186 6.33 2.03 -0.51
N ASN A 187 5.87 1.01 -1.22
CA ASN A 187 6.51 -0.29 -1.28
C ASN A 187 7.56 -0.39 -2.40
N TRP A 188 8.63 0.39 -2.27
CA TRP A 188 9.71 0.43 -3.24
C TRP A 188 10.98 -0.28 -2.75
N LYS A 189 11.84 -0.68 -3.68
CA LYS A 189 13.16 -1.23 -3.35
C LYS A 189 14.03 -0.10 -2.81
N THR A 190 14.73 -0.35 -1.71
CA THR A 190 15.73 0.59 -1.16
C THR A 190 17.13 0.18 -1.57
N GLN A 191 18.06 1.14 -1.60
CA GLN A 191 19.46 0.91 -1.91
C GLN A 191 20.27 0.66 -0.62
N ARG A 192 21.22 -0.28 -0.67
CA ARG A 192 22.27 -0.46 0.34
C ARG A 192 23.31 0.65 0.20
N GLY A 193 23.45 1.48 1.24
CA GLY A 193 24.55 2.44 1.38
C GLY A 193 24.58 3.59 0.34
N LYS A 194 25.69 4.32 0.30
CA LYS A 194 25.95 5.40 -0.67
C LYS A 194 26.46 4.77 -1.98
N GLY A 195 25.78 5.02 -3.09
CA GLY A 195 25.87 4.21 -4.30
C GLY A 195 27.24 4.18 -4.99
N ASN A 196 27.69 2.96 -5.31
CA ASN A 196 28.49 2.52 -6.47
C ASN A 196 29.05 1.12 -6.16
N TYR A 197 28.17 0.11 -6.08
CA TYR A 197 28.59 -1.29 -5.91
C TYR A 197 28.32 -2.08 -7.18
N ALA A 198 29.32 -2.84 -7.63
CA ALA A 198 29.27 -3.67 -8.84
C ALA A 198 28.32 -4.90 -8.73
N GLY A 199 27.59 -5.06 -7.62
CA GLY A 199 26.62 -6.13 -7.40
C GLY A 199 25.78 -5.93 -6.12
N GLU A 200 24.55 -6.45 -6.11
CA GLU A 200 23.59 -6.52 -4.98
C GLU A 200 23.37 -5.24 -4.14
N TYR A 201 23.33 -4.07 -4.80
CA TYR A 201 23.07 -2.81 -4.12
C TYR A 201 21.59 -2.60 -3.76
N MET A 202 20.65 -3.42 -4.24
CA MET A 202 19.21 -3.23 -4.00
C MET A 202 18.70 -4.23 -2.96
N LEU A 203 18.10 -3.68 -1.90
CA LEU A 203 17.32 -4.45 -0.94
C LEU A 203 15.95 -4.80 -1.55
N PRO A 204 15.27 -5.84 -1.02
CA PRO A 204 13.87 -6.09 -1.37
C PRO A 204 12.97 -4.87 -1.04
N PRO A 205 11.77 -4.79 -1.62
CA PRO A 205 10.77 -3.81 -1.20
C PRO A 205 10.45 -3.94 0.31
N PHE A 206 9.84 -2.93 0.94
CA PHE A 206 9.49 -3.00 2.37
C PHE A 206 8.56 -4.17 2.72
N ALA A 207 7.69 -4.57 1.80
CA ALA A 207 6.82 -5.73 1.93
C ALA A 207 6.72 -6.53 0.62
N ALA A 208 6.40 -7.81 0.77
CA ALA A 208 6.14 -8.74 -0.32
C ALA A 208 4.74 -9.35 -0.17
N LEU A 209 4.15 -9.70 -1.32
CA LEU A 209 2.89 -10.42 -1.39
C LEU A 209 3.13 -11.92 -1.57
N ASN A 210 2.43 -12.73 -0.80
CA ASN A 210 2.21 -14.14 -1.10
C ASN A 210 0.73 -14.32 -1.47
N ALA A 211 0.47 -14.91 -2.63
CA ALA A 211 -0.86 -15.36 -3.02
C ALA A 211 -0.82 -16.85 -3.30
N TRP A 212 -1.32 -17.64 -2.36
CA TRP A 212 -1.48 -19.10 -2.46
C TRP A 212 -0.21 -19.93 -2.68
N HIS A 213 0.98 -19.35 -2.45
CA HIS A 213 2.22 -20.10 -2.56
C HIS A 213 2.51 -20.78 -1.24
N GLU A 214 2.27 -22.10 -1.21
CA GLU A 214 2.44 -22.97 -0.02
C GLU A 214 1.53 -22.56 1.17
N ILE A 215 0.55 -21.69 0.93
CA ILE A 215 -0.46 -21.23 1.89
C ILE A 215 -1.83 -21.20 1.21
N ASP A 216 -2.90 -21.16 1.99
CA ASP A 216 -4.29 -21.20 1.54
C ASP A 216 -4.97 -19.81 1.49
N HIS A 217 -4.17 -18.74 1.59
CA HIS A 217 -4.64 -17.37 1.71
C HIS A 217 -3.69 -16.39 1.01
N VAL A 218 -4.06 -15.11 1.02
CA VAL A 218 -3.24 -14.01 0.51
C VAL A 218 -2.72 -13.22 1.70
N ARG A 219 -1.42 -12.89 1.71
CA ARG A 219 -0.84 -12.06 2.76
C ARG A 219 0.22 -11.09 2.24
N VAL A 220 0.34 -9.97 2.95
CA VAL A 220 1.41 -8.98 2.83
C VAL A 220 2.32 -9.12 4.05
N THR A 221 3.58 -9.44 3.83
CA THR A 221 4.59 -9.56 4.89
C THR A 221 5.72 -8.59 4.67
N THR A 222 6.26 -8.01 5.74
CA THR A 222 7.43 -7.14 5.65
C THR A 222 8.69 -7.92 5.29
N ASN A 223 9.66 -7.28 4.65
CA ASN A 223 10.99 -7.84 4.46
C ASN A 223 11.92 -7.31 5.56
N PRO A 224 12.39 -8.15 6.51
CA PRO A 224 13.23 -7.71 7.64
C PRO A 224 14.56 -7.06 7.25
N GLN A 225 15.04 -7.32 6.03
CA GLN A 225 16.23 -6.70 5.46
C GLN A 225 16.02 -5.23 5.07
N SER A 226 14.76 -4.82 4.89
CA SER A 226 14.38 -3.51 4.33
C SER A 226 13.56 -2.67 5.30
N LEU A 227 12.80 -3.30 6.20
CA LEU A 227 11.98 -2.62 7.18
C LEU A 227 12.08 -3.32 8.53
N GLN A 228 12.55 -2.57 9.52
CA GLN A 228 12.42 -2.88 10.95
C GLN A 228 12.00 -1.58 11.64
N LEU A 229 11.19 -1.69 12.67
CA LEU A 229 10.71 -0.52 13.42
C LEU A 229 11.20 -0.63 14.86
N VAL A 230 11.84 0.42 15.37
CA VAL A 230 12.12 0.57 16.79
C VAL A 230 11.13 1.58 17.34
N LEU A 231 10.41 1.21 18.40
CA LEU A 231 9.46 2.07 19.11
C LEU A 231 9.96 2.38 20.51
N PHE A 232 10.14 3.67 20.80
CA PHE A 232 10.44 4.13 22.15
C PHE A 232 9.20 4.08 23.05
N PRO A 233 9.36 4.07 24.40
CA PRO A 233 8.23 4.11 25.32
C PRO A 233 7.27 5.27 25.01
N GLY A 234 5.98 4.96 24.86
CA GLY A 234 4.92 5.92 24.56
C GLY A 234 4.85 6.40 23.10
N GLU A 235 5.80 6.01 22.25
CA GLU A 235 5.80 6.36 20.82
C GLU A 235 4.68 5.59 20.10
N GLU A 236 3.98 6.28 19.20
CA GLU A 236 2.99 5.71 18.28
C GLU A 236 3.46 5.93 16.83
N PHE A 237 3.37 4.87 16.02
CA PHE A 237 3.77 4.91 14.62
C PHE A 237 2.67 4.36 13.71
N GLU A 238 2.44 5.04 12.59
CA GLU A 238 1.60 4.55 11.50
C GLU A 238 2.37 3.52 10.67
N TYR A 239 2.02 2.25 10.83
CA TYR A 239 2.70 1.17 10.13
C TYR A 239 2.32 1.10 8.64
N LEU A 240 2.97 0.20 7.89
CA LEU A 240 2.78 0.07 6.45
C LEU A 240 1.30 -0.11 6.09
N SER A 241 0.82 0.74 5.18
CA SER A 241 -0.56 0.69 4.69
C SER A 241 -0.72 -0.26 3.51
N VAL A 242 -1.91 -0.84 3.35
CA VAL A 242 -2.26 -1.68 2.21
C VAL A 242 -3.60 -1.23 1.64
N ASN A 243 -3.62 -0.96 0.33
CA ASN A 243 -4.85 -0.67 -0.41
C ASN A 243 -5.43 -1.94 -1.00
N LEU A 244 -6.76 -2.04 -1.00
CA LEU A 244 -7.48 -3.04 -1.79
C LEU A 244 -8.64 -2.40 -2.53
N SER A 245 -8.72 -2.67 -3.83
CA SER A 245 -9.85 -2.32 -4.70
C SER A 245 -10.50 -3.59 -5.24
N VAL A 246 -11.77 -3.49 -5.61
CA VAL A 246 -12.53 -4.56 -6.28
C VAL A 246 -13.04 -4.05 -7.62
N PHE A 247 -13.26 -4.95 -8.57
CA PHE A 247 -13.71 -4.60 -9.92
C PHE A 247 -14.49 -5.75 -10.57
N THR A 248 -15.20 -5.42 -11.65
CA THR A 248 -15.74 -6.35 -12.65
C THR A 248 -15.07 -6.08 -14.00
N GLY A 249 -14.89 -7.10 -14.82
CA GLY A 249 -14.19 -7.04 -16.09
C GLY A 249 -12.78 -7.61 -16.02
N ASP A 250 -11.82 -6.95 -16.66
CA ASP A 250 -10.46 -7.45 -16.84
C ASP A 250 -9.39 -6.63 -16.10
N VAL A 251 -8.11 -6.84 -16.45
CA VAL A 251 -6.98 -6.16 -15.82
C VAL A 251 -6.97 -4.63 -16.07
N ILE A 252 -7.61 -4.14 -17.13
CA ILE A 252 -7.78 -2.72 -17.40
C ILE A 252 -8.77 -2.13 -16.40
N ASP A 253 -9.92 -2.78 -16.20
CA ASP A 253 -10.90 -2.37 -15.20
C ASP A 253 -10.31 -2.37 -13.79
N ALA A 254 -9.45 -3.34 -13.49
CA ALA A 254 -8.71 -3.37 -12.23
C ALA A 254 -7.82 -2.14 -12.04
N LYS A 255 -7.07 -1.75 -13.07
CA LYS A 255 -6.20 -0.56 -13.04
C LYS A 255 -7.04 0.72 -12.89
N MET A 256 -8.19 0.78 -13.56
CA MET A 256 -9.12 1.89 -13.42
C MET A 256 -9.68 1.99 -12.00
N ALA A 257 -10.09 0.87 -11.39
CA ALA A 257 -10.59 0.85 -10.01
C ALA A 257 -9.53 1.32 -8.99
N GLU A 258 -8.26 0.98 -9.21
CA GLU A 258 -7.16 1.52 -8.39
C GLU A 258 -6.90 3.00 -8.64
N GLU A 259 -6.96 3.45 -9.88
CA GLU A 259 -6.83 4.86 -10.21
C GLU A 259 -7.95 5.68 -9.55
N GLU A 260 -9.20 5.23 -9.62
CA GLU A 260 -10.33 5.87 -8.95
C GLU A 260 -10.10 5.96 -7.43
N HIS A 261 -9.66 4.86 -6.81
CA HIS A 261 -9.28 4.82 -5.39
C HIS A 261 -8.21 5.86 -5.04
N PHE A 262 -7.11 5.92 -5.81
CA PHE A 262 -6.03 6.87 -5.54
C PHE A 262 -6.41 8.32 -5.82
N ARG A 263 -7.22 8.58 -6.85
CA ARG A 263 -7.74 9.93 -7.16
C ARG A 263 -8.66 10.46 -6.05
N ARG A 264 -9.36 9.59 -5.31
CA ARG A 264 -10.14 10.01 -4.13
C ARG A 264 -9.26 10.36 -2.93
N ARG A 265 -8.10 9.73 -2.79
CA ARG A 265 -7.15 9.99 -1.68
C ARG A 265 -6.25 11.19 -1.90
N PHE A 266 -5.68 11.31 -3.09
CA PHE A 266 -4.60 12.25 -3.32
C PHE A 266 -5.11 13.59 -3.86
N ARG A 267 -4.52 14.66 -3.35
CA ARG A 267 -4.84 16.07 -3.66
C ARG A 267 -4.78 16.41 -5.16
N TYR A 268 -4.01 15.65 -5.94
CA TYR A 268 -3.91 15.82 -7.40
C TYR A 268 -5.05 15.10 -8.14
N ASN A 269 -6.29 15.37 -7.73
CA ASN A 269 -7.49 14.91 -8.43
C ASN A 269 -7.77 15.70 -9.73
N ASN A 270 -7.03 16.78 -9.97
CA ASN A 270 -7.08 17.55 -11.20
C ASN A 270 -6.03 17.03 -12.19
N VAL A 271 -6.50 16.37 -13.25
CA VAL A 271 -5.69 15.78 -14.32
C VAL A 271 -5.33 16.78 -15.42
N SER A 272 -5.49 18.09 -15.21
CA SER A 272 -4.91 19.08 -16.11
C SER A 272 -3.39 18.89 -16.14
N THR A 273 -2.91 18.19 -17.15
CA THR A 273 -1.48 17.96 -17.35
C THR A 273 -0.86 19.23 -17.93
N LEU A 274 0.20 19.72 -17.28
CA LEU A 274 1.06 20.74 -17.88
C LEU A 274 1.89 20.07 -18.96
N PHE A 275 1.85 20.57 -20.19
CA PHE A 275 2.77 20.13 -21.22
C PHE A 275 4.14 20.76 -20.95
N ASN A 276 5.09 19.97 -20.44
CA ASN A 276 6.39 20.46 -19.99
C ASN A 276 7.56 19.95 -20.84
N THR A 277 8.68 20.68 -20.79
CA THR A 277 10.00 20.20 -21.23
C THR A 277 10.94 20.18 -20.03
N ASN A 278 11.83 19.19 -19.97
CA ASN A 278 12.86 19.03 -18.95
C ASN A 278 14.23 19.05 -19.63
N ASP A 279 15.18 19.79 -19.07
CA ASP A 279 16.49 20.03 -19.66
C ASP A 279 17.54 18.95 -19.40
N TRP A 280 17.25 17.96 -18.54
CA TRP A 280 18.15 16.84 -18.21
C TRP A 280 18.81 16.19 -19.43
N ASP A 281 18.02 15.81 -20.44
CA ASP A 281 18.50 15.04 -21.60
C ASP A 281 19.29 15.88 -22.61
N TYR A 282 18.98 17.18 -22.77
CA TYR A 282 19.63 18.03 -23.78
C TYR A 282 20.69 18.98 -23.20
N ARG A 283 20.85 19.00 -21.88
CA ARG A 283 21.99 19.63 -21.20
C ARG A 283 23.27 18.80 -21.32
N GLY A 284 23.21 17.58 -21.84
CA GLY A 284 24.39 16.75 -22.12
C GLY A 284 24.96 16.01 -20.89
N GLY A 285 24.21 15.94 -19.80
CA GLY A 285 24.61 15.26 -18.56
C GLY A 285 25.46 16.12 -17.61
N PRO A 286 25.85 15.55 -16.44
CA PRO A 286 26.51 16.27 -15.37
C PRO A 286 27.81 16.96 -15.82
N GLY A 287 28.01 18.21 -15.40
CA GLY A 287 29.24 18.98 -15.69
C GLY A 287 29.23 19.81 -16.99
N SER A 288 28.09 19.88 -17.69
CA SER A 288 27.95 20.71 -18.88
C SER A 288 27.46 22.11 -18.53
N THR A 289 28.34 23.11 -18.62
CA THR A 289 27.99 24.52 -18.40
C THR A 289 27.23 25.04 -19.63
N LEU A 290 25.95 25.35 -19.45
CA LEU A 290 25.18 26.10 -20.45
C LEU A 290 25.70 27.54 -20.52
N PRO A 291 25.67 28.19 -21.69
CA PRO A 291 25.99 29.61 -21.80
C PRO A 291 25.10 30.45 -20.87
N ASP A 292 25.64 31.58 -20.41
CA ASP A 292 24.86 32.57 -19.65
C ASP A 292 23.57 32.91 -20.41
N ASN A 293 22.46 33.04 -19.68
CA ASN A 293 21.13 33.36 -20.21
C ASN A 293 20.52 32.36 -21.21
N TYR A 294 21.14 31.20 -21.47
CA TYR A 294 20.66 30.23 -22.46
C TYR A 294 19.18 29.83 -22.28
N TYR A 295 18.71 29.72 -21.03
CA TYR A 295 17.29 29.45 -20.77
C TYR A 295 16.37 30.57 -21.22
N TYR A 296 16.72 31.83 -20.92
CA TYR A 296 15.90 32.99 -21.25
C TYR A 296 15.93 33.32 -22.74
N ASP A 297 17.08 33.15 -23.37
CA ASP A 297 17.30 33.57 -24.76
C ASP A 297 16.90 32.48 -25.77
N VAL A 298 17.04 31.21 -25.38
CA VAL A 298 16.87 30.08 -26.29
C VAL A 298 15.73 29.17 -25.87
N ILE A 299 15.78 28.62 -24.66
CA ILE A 299 14.87 27.54 -24.24
C ILE A 299 13.44 28.05 -24.04
N ILE A 300 13.24 29.06 -23.21
CA ILE A 300 11.91 29.62 -22.89
C ILE A 300 11.21 30.14 -24.16
N PRO A 301 11.85 30.91 -25.07
CA PRO A 301 11.22 31.36 -26.30
C PRO A 301 10.86 30.21 -27.26
N LYS A 302 11.70 29.16 -27.34
CA LYS A 302 11.40 27.97 -28.15
C LYS A 302 10.24 27.16 -27.54
N ALA A 303 10.27 26.92 -26.23
CA ALA A 303 9.23 26.22 -25.50
C ALA A 303 7.88 26.94 -25.64
N LYS A 304 7.86 28.27 -25.46
CA LYS A 304 6.66 29.10 -25.67
C LYS A 304 6.13 29.02 -27.11
N ARG A 305 7.00 29.07 -28.12
CA ARG A 305 6.60 28.90 -29.53
C ARG A 305 5.99 27.53 -29.81
N ALA A 306 6.52 26.49 -29.17
CA ALA A 306 6.02 25.12 -29.24
C ALA A 306 4.81 24.85 -28.31
N ARG A 307 4.32 25.89 -27.59
CA ARG A 307 3.18 25.83 -26.67
C ARG A 307 3.37 24.87 -25.48
N PHE A 308 4.60 24.75 -24.99
CA PHE A 308 4.82 24.18 -23.67
C PHE A 308 4.31 25.13 -22.59
N ASP A 309 3.66 24.57 -21.58
CA ASP A 309 3.14 25.27 -20.41
C ASP A 309 4.24 25.55 -19.37
N LEU A 310 5.30 24.73 -19.35
CA LEU A 310 6.35 24.78 -18.33
C LEU A 310 7.72 24.30 -18.86
N VAL A 311 8.78 24.96 -18.41
CA VAL A 311 10.18 24.51 -18.57
C VAL A 311 10.69 24.09 -17.19
N MET A 312 11.06 22.83 -17.03
CA MET A 312 11.71 22.32 -15.82
C MET A 312 13.22 22.50 -15.94
N LEU A 313 13.83 23.03 -14.89
CA LEU A 313 15.27 23.09 -14.69
C LEU A 313 15.63 21.96 -13.72
N ASP A 314 16.35 20.95 -14.19
CA ASP A 314 16.75 19.78 -13.43
C ASP A 314 18.16 19.95 -12.83
N ASP A 315 18.57 18.96 -12.02
CA ASP A 315 19.84 18.88 -11.29
C ASP A 315 21.08 19.01 -12.21
N LEU A 316 22.20 19.46 -11.60
CA LEU A 316 23.50 19.77 -12.21
C LEU A 316 24.57 18.71 -11.89
#